data_AF-A0ABD5K985-F1
#
_entry.id   AF-A0ABD5K985-F1
#
_cell.length_a   1.000
_cell.length_b   1.000
_cell.length_c   1.000
_cell.angle_alpha   90.00
_cell.angle_beta   90.00
_cell.angle_gamma   90.00
#
_symmetry.space_group_name_H-M   'P 1'
#
loop_
_entity.id
_entity.type
_entity.pdbx_description
1 polymer ?
#
loop_
_entity_poly.entity_id
_entity_poly.type
_entity_poly.pdbx_seq_one_letter_code
_entity_poly.pdbx_strand_id
1 'polypeptide(L)'
;MNTVQIKIVAQYKAKDKTMFYADEKFIARRVGAHFMDYTTPFQIVEGKRSGHEIPYKNAIVLKEEKSYTQEQYDEILAQRDEALSQRDKALSDLARHGQTIVELHNDKLSLLNTVERAVTHNEIQALPRDVVQALESFKRNGDDLDTVMRWMILPCIRNQHMTPEIFTIRNFALENGWKLINGMINGYVVEPQLEDPSGIAETVLQWWKEHDIDAKESDLEKLVDRLRGHIAERHTTVQ
;
A
#
# COMPACT_ATOMS: atom_id res chain seq x y z
N MET A 1 -12.41 59.64 -19.40
CA MET A 1 -12.19 59.08 -20.75
C MET A 1 -11.17 57.97 -20.60
N ASN A 2 -11.46 56.74 -21.04
CA ASN A 2 -10.51 55.61 -20.90
C ASN A 2 -9.43 55.71 -21.98
N THR A 3 -8.28 56.24 -21.62
CA THR A 3 -7.07 56.27 -22.44
C THR A 3 -6.21 55.04 -22.14
N VAL A 4 -5.59 54.48 -23.17
CA VAL A 4 -4.69 53.33 -23.08
C VAL A 4 -3.40 53.67 -23.81
N GLN A 5 -2.28 53.12 -23.34
CA GLN A 5 -1.04 53.19 -24.09
C GLN A 5 -1.04 52.08 -25.15
N ILE A 6 -0.83 52.46 -26.40
CA ILE A 6 -0.73 51.53 -27.53
C ILE A 6 0.69 51.56 -28.10
N LYS A 7 1.10 50.42 -28.66
CA LYS A 7 2.34 50.26 -29.42
C LYS A 7 2.02 49.82 -30.83
N ILE A 8 2.61 50.47 -31.84
CA ILE A 8 2.45 50.09 -33.25
C ILE A 8 3.20 48.78 -33.52
N VAL A 9 2.51 47.80 -34.08
CA VAL A 9 3.10 46.48 -34.41
C VAL A 9 3.60 46.43 -35.85
N ALA A 10 2.95 47.16 -36.76
CA ALA A 10 3.31 47.17 -38.18
C ALA A 10 3.22 48.59 -38.75
N GLN A 11 4.26 48.98 -39.48
CA GLN A 11 4.34 50.26 -40.16
C GLN A 11 3.13 50.44 -41.09
N TYR A 12 2.51 51.61 -41.05
CA TYR A 12 1.40 51.92 -41.95
C TYR A 12 1.33 53.42 -42.27
N LYS A 13 0.63 53.72 -43.35
CA LYS A 13 0.37 55.09 -43.81
C LYS A 13 -1.08 55.43 -43.58
N ALA A 14 -1.33 56.51 -42.84
CA ALA A 14 -2.67 57.04 -42.64
C ALA A 14 -3.20 57.76 -43.90
N LYS A 15 -4.51 58.03 -43.92
CA LYS A 15 -5.21 58.62 -45.08
C LYS A 15 -4.65 59.99 -45.50
N ASP A 16 -4.14 60.76 -44.53
CA ASP A 16 -3.51 62.06 -44.70
C ASP A 16 -2.03 61.99 -45.12
N LYS A 17 -1.54 60.78 -45.42
CA LYS A 17 -0.14 60.44 -45.76
C LYS A 17 0.83 60.46 -44.57
N THR A 18 0.36 60.62 -43.33
CA THR A 18 1.20 60.49 -42.13
C THR A 18 1.67 59.05 -41.96
N MET A 19 2.97 58.86 -41.72
CA MET A 19 3.57 57.54 -41.52
C MET A 19 3.67 57.22 -40.04
N PHE A 20 3.24 56.01 -39.67
CA PHE A 20 3.43 55.43 -38.34
C PHE A 20 4.39 54.27 -38.44
N TYR A 21 5.43 54.28 -37.62
CA TYR A 21 6.48 53.26 -37.64
C TYR A 21 6.22 52.19 -36.60
N ALA A 22 6.70 50.98 -36.85
CA ALA A 22 6.67 49.91 -35.86
C ALA A 22 7.41 50.36 -34.58
N ASP A 23 6.96 49.85 -33.44
CA ASP A 23 7.46 50.15 -32.10
C ASP A 23 7.18 51.57 -31.55
N GLU A 24 6.62 52.50 -32.33
CA GLU A 24 6.16 53.78 -31.80
C GLU A 24 5.04 53.58 -30.76
N LYS A 25 5.09 54.34 -29.66
CA LYS A 25 4.11 54.30 -28.56
C LYS A 25 3.28 55.57 -28.54
N PHE A 26 1.97 55.42 -28.37
CA PHE A 26 1.02 56.54 -28.31
C PHE A 26 0.02 56.34 -27.18
N ILE A 27 -0.46 57.44 -26.61
CA ILE A 27 -1.63 57.44 -25.73
C ILE A 27 -2.86 57.63 -26.63
N ALA A 28 -3.77 56.67 -26.58
CA ALA A 28 -4.93 56.62 -27.44
C ALA A 28 -6.20 56.26 -26.67
N ARG A 29 -7.36 56.60 -27.21
CA ARG A 29 -8.67 56.16 -26.72
C ARG A 29 -9.30 55.19 -27.72
N ARG A 30 -10.12 54.25 -27.25
CA ARG A 30 -11.00 53.47 -28.14
C ARG A 30 -12.24 54.30 -28.49
N VAL A 31 -12.59 54.35 -29.77
CA VAL A 31 -13.73 55.14 -30.28
C VAL A 31 -15.08 54.41 -30.09
N GLY A 32 -15.08 53.18 -29.56
CA GLY A 32 -16.28 52.36 -29.30
C GLY A 32 -16.21 51.68 -27.93
N ALA A 33 -17.35 51.58 -27.25
CA ALA A 33 -17.47 51.14 -25.86
C ALA A 33 -17.79 49.64 -25.72
N HIS A 34 -17.08 48.74 -26.42
CA HIS A 34 -17.29 47.29 -26.30
C HIS A 34 -16.00 46.56 -25.88
N PHE A 35 -16.13 45.70 -24.86
CA PHE A 35 -15.03 44.98 -24.20
C PHE A 35 -14.31 43.97 -25.12
N MET A 36 -14.94 43.59 -26.24
CA MET A 36 -14.40 42.68 -27.27
C MET A 36 -14.47 43.26 -28.68
N ASP A 37 -14.16 44.56 -28.80
CA ASP A 37 -14.06 45.19 -30.11
C ASP A 37 -12.66 45.01 -30.72
N TYR A 38 -12.57 44.11 -31.70
CA TYR A 38 -11.36 43.80 -32.47
C TYR A 38 -11.29 44.58 -33.79
N THR A 39 -12.23 45.51 -34.01
CA THR A 39 -12.42 46.18 -35.29
C THR A 39 -12.26 47.70 -35.19
N THR A 40 -12.61 48.27 -34.04
CA THR A 40 -12.60 49.71 -33.84
C THR A 40 -11.17 50.25 -33.74
N PRO A 41 -10.84 51.29 -34.52
CA PRO A 41 -9.54 51.93 -34.44
C PRO A 41 -9.32 52.65 -33.10
N PHE A 42 -8.05 52.78 -32.73
CA PHE A 42 -7.61 53.62 -31.62
C PHE A 42 -7.44 55.06 -32.13
N GLN A 43 -7.91 56.05 -31.39
CA GLN A 43 -7.66 57.45 -31.72
C GLN A 43 -6.60 58.02 -30.80
N ILE A 44 -5.50 58.53 -31.37
CA ILE A 44 -4.43 59.19 -30.60
C ILE A 44 -5.02 60.43 -29.92
N VAL A 45 -4.80 60.56 -28.61
CA VAL A 45 -5.35 61.69 -27.83
C VAL A 45 -4.31 62.77 -27.54
N GLU A 46 -3.01 62.43 -27.55
CA GLU A 46 -1.94 63.36 -27.16
C GLU A 46 -0.87 63.56 -28.25
N GLY A 47 -0.26 64.75 -28.25
CA GLY A 47 0.89 65.10 -29.08
C GLY A 47 0.56 65.57 -30.51
N LYS A 48 1.60 65.72 -31.34
CA LYS A 48 1.51 66.24 -32.72
C LYS A 48 0.67 65.36 -33.66
N ARG A 49 0.44 64.10 -33.29
CA ARG A 49 -0.37 63.13 -34.04
C ARG A 49 -1.77 62.92 -33.41
N SER A 50 -2.16 63.78 -32.47
CA SER A 50 -3.51 63.74 -31.88
C SER A 50 -4.60 63.82 -32.96
N GLY A 51 -5.70 63.10 -32.74
CA GLY A 51 -6.82 62.99 -33.67
C GLY A 51 -6.66 61.88 -34.73
N HIS A 52 -5.47 61.34 -34.96
CA HIS A 52 -5.27 60.27 -35.94
C HIS A 52 -5.84 58.94 -35.45
N GLU A 53 -6.40 58.17 -36.37
CA GLU A 53 -6.92 56.83 -36.13
C GLU A 53 -5.90 55.76 -36.52
N ILE A 54 -5.67 54.83 -35.59
CA ILE A 54 -4.79 53.68 -35.73
C ILE A 54 -5.66 52.43 -35.83
N PRO A 55 -5.64 51.69 -36.96
CA PRO A 55 -6.37 50.45 -37.08
C PRO A 55 -5.97 49.46 -35.98
N TYR A 56 -6.96 48.76 -35.40
CA TYR A 56 -6.73 47.80 -34.32
C TYR A 56 -5.64 46.77 -34.68
N LYS A 57 -5.68 46.22 -35.89
CA LYS A 57 -4.69 45.26 -36.42
C LYS A 57 -3.24 45.76 -36.46
N ASN A 58 -3.02 47.07 -36.36
CA ASN A 58 -1.71 47.71 -36.43
C ASN A 58 -1.17 48.12 -35.05
N ALA A 59 -1.93 47.90 -33.97
CA ALA A 59 -1.54 48.31 -32.63
C ALA A 59 -1.91 47.28 -31.55
N ILE A 60 -1.08 47.20 -30.51
CA ILE A 60 -1.37 46.43 -29.29
C ILE A 60 -1.49 47.36 -28.10
N VAL A 61 -2.40 47.04 -27.19
CA VAL A 61 -2.53 47.74 -25.91
C VAL A 61 -1.42 47.22 -24.98
N LEU A 62 -0.59 48.12 -24.47
CA LEU A 62 0.37 47.79 -23.44
C LEU A 62 -0.37 47.67 -22.11
N LYS A 63 -0.11 46.60 -21.37
CA LYS A 63 -0.58 46.49 -19.98
C LYS A 63 0.12 47.58 -19.18
N GLU A 64 -0.65 48.32 -18.37
CA GLU A 64 -0.07 49.24 -17.40
C GLU A 64 0.89 48.46 -16.49
N GLU A 65 2.14 48.90 -16.45
CA GLU A 65 3.10 48.40 -15.47
C GLU A 65 2.57 48.79 -14.09
N LYS A 66 2.20 47.79 -13.28
CA LYS A 66 1.82 48.03 -11.89
C LYS A 66 3.05 48.55 -11.15
N SER A 67 3.09 49.86 -10.92
CA SER A 67 4.02 50.47 -9.98
C SER A 67 3.49 50.27 -8.57
N TYR A 68 4.17 49.44 -7.77
CA TYR A 68 3.84 49.24 -6.36
C TYR A 68 4.31 50.43 -5.52
N THR A 69 3.55 50.77 -4.48
CA THR A 69 4.04 51.69 -3.45
C THR A 69 5.09 51.00 -2.57
N GLN A 70 5.90 51.77 -1.85
CA GLN A 70 6.90 51.20 -0.93
C GLN A 70 6.25 50.28 0.12
N GLU A 71 5.10 50.69 0.66
CA GLU A 71 4.33 49.89 1.62
C GLU A 71 3.90 48.53 1.05
N GLN A 72 3.44 48.50 -0.20
CA GLN A 72 3.07 47.26 -0.88
C GLN A 72 4.29 46.36 -1.11
N TYR A 73 5.45 46.95 -1.38
CA TYR A 73 6.69 46.20 -1.55
C TYR A 73 7.14 45.56 -0.23
N ASP A 74 7.09 46.32 0.87
CA ASP A 74 7.47 45.83 2.20
C ASP A 74 6.51 44.73 2.68
N GLU A 75 5.21 44.84 2.38
CA GLU A 75 4.21 43.79 2.68
C GLU A 75 4.50 42.50 1.90
N ILE A 76 4.85 42.61 0.62
CA ILE A 76 5.22 41.45 -0.21
C ILE A 76 6.48 40.77 0.34
N LEU A 77 7.47 41.55 0.81
CA LEU A 77 8.68 40.99 1.41
C LEU A 77 8.36 40.27 2.73
N ALA A 78 7.52 40.85 3.59
CA ALA A 78 7.11 40.21 4.83
C ALA A 78 6.39 38.88 4.57
N GLN A 79 5.46 38.84 3.61
CA GLN A 79 4.76 37.62 3.21
C GLN A 79 5.72 36.55 2.65
N ARG A 80 6.71 36.98 1.86
CA ARG A 80 7.75 36.08 1.32
C ARG A 80 8.56 35.45 2.44
N ASP A 81 9.02 36.25 3.39
CA ASP A 81 9.88 35.77 4.48
C ASP A 81 9.11 34.84 5.43
N GLU A 82 7.83 35.12 5.68
CA GLU A 82 6.96 34.21 6.40
C GLU A 82 6.79 32.87 5.66
N ALA A 83 6.50 32.92 4.35
CA ALA A 83 6.35 31.71 3.53
C ALA A 83 7.64 30.87 3.49
N LEU A 84 8.81 31.52 3.42
CA LEU A 84 10.10 30.83 3.49
C LEU A 84 10.31 30.15 4.85
N SER A 85 10.01 30.85 5.95
CA SER A 85 10.10 30.30 7.31
C SER A 85 9.17 29.09 7.51
N GLN A 86 7.93 29.17 7.01
CA GLN A 86 6.99 28.04 7.06
C GLN A 86 7.49 26.84 6.24
N ARG A 87 8.06 27.09 5.05
CA ARG A 87 8.63 26.04 4.21
C ARG A 87 9.80 25.33 4.89
N ASP A 88 10.71 26.09 5.51
CA ASP A 88 11.89 25.50 6.16
C ASP A 88 11.51 24.67 7.39
N LYS A 89 10.48 25.09 8.15
CA LYS A 89 9.90 24.26 9.21
C LYS A 89 9.32 22.95 8.67
N ALA A 90 8.53 23.01 7.60
CA ALA A 90 7.95 21.82 6.99
C ALA A 90 9.03 20.85 6.47
N LEU A 91 10.12 21.37 5.89
CA LEU A 91 11.25 20.54 5.46
C LEU A 91 11.97 19.86 6.63
N SER A 92 12.17 20.59 7.74
CA SER A 92 12.76 20.05 8.96
C SER A 92 11.91 18.93 9.56
N ASP A 93 10.58 19.14 9.64
CA ASP A 93 9.65 18.13 10.13
C ASP A 93 9.64 16.90 9.22
N LEU A 94 9.67 17.08 7.90
CA LEU A 94 9.70 15.98 6.94
C LEU A 94 11.00 15.17 7.05
N ALA A 95 12.14 15.83 7.27
CA ALA A 95 13.41 15.15 7.54
C ALA A 95 13.34 14.33 8.84
N ARG A 96 12.77 14.90 9.92
CA ARG A 96 12.59 14.20 11.19
C ARG A 96 11.70 12.97 11.03
N HIS A 97 10.56 13.11 10.35
CA HIS A 97 9.67 11.98 10.08
C HIS A 97 10.32 10.92 9.19
N GLY A 98 11.10 11.32 8.19
CA GLY A 98 11.88 10.39 7.37
C GLY A 98 12.85 9.56 8.22
N GLN A 99 13.53 10.19 9.17
CA GLN A 99 14.44 9.48 10.07
C GLN A 99 13.71 8.48 10.97
N THR A 100 12.57 8.87 11.56
CA THR A 100 11.74 7.95 12.36
C THR A 100 11.23 6.76 11.54
N ILE A 101 10.87 6.95 10.27
CA ILE A 101 10.44 5.85 9.39
C ILE A 101 11.57 4.85 9.17
N VAL A 102 12.81 5.33 8.97
CA VAL A 102 13.98 4.46 8.82
C VAL A 102 14.25 3.66 10.09
N GLU A 103 14.18 4.31 11.25
CA GLU A 103 14.31 3.66 12.56
C GLU A 103 13.27 2.56 12.75
N LEU A 104 11.98 2.87 12.52
CA LEU A 104 10.89 1.89 12.61
C LEU A 104 11.04 0.74 11.60
N HIS A 105 11.58 1.02 10.41
CA HIS A 105 11.83 -0.02 9.41
C HIS A 105 12.93 -0.98 9.88
N ASN A 106 14.01 -0.46 10.44
CA ASN A 106 15.10 -1.26 11.00
C ASN A 106 14.62 -2.09 12.20
N ASP A 107 13.81 -1.50 13.08
CA ASP A 107 13.21 -2.21 14.22
C ASP A 107 12.29 -3.34 13.76
N LYS A 108 11.47 -3.10 12.74
CA LYS A 108 10.61 -4.14 12.15
C LYS A 108 11.45 -5.29 11.59
N LEU A 109 12.53 -5.01 10.87
CA LEU A 109 13.42 -6.05 10.34
C LEU A 109 14.10 -6.85 11.45
N SER A 110 14.56 -6.17 12.50
CA SER A 110 15.15 -6.80 13.69
C SER A 110 14.14 -7.73 14.38
N LEU A 111 12.90 -7.27 14.54
CA LEU A 111 11.83 -8.04 15.15
C LEU A 111 11.46 -9.26 14.29
N LEU A 112 11.34 -9.10 12.98
CA LEU A 112 11.09 -10.20 12.06
C LEU A 112 12.20 -11.26 12.13
N ASN A 113 13.47 -10.86 12.11
CA ASN A 113 14.60 -11.79 12.27
C ASN A 113 14.55 -12.53 13.62
N THR A 114 14.10 -11.86 14.68
CA THR A 114 13.95 -12.47 16.01
C THR A 114 12.80 -13.47 16.02
N VAL A 115 11.66 -13.12 15.41
CA VAL A 115 10.50 -14.01 15.26
C VAL A 115 10.85 -15.21 14.40
N GLU A 116 11.48 -15.02 13.24
CA GLU A 116 11.91 -16.12 12.37
C GLU A 116 12.83 -17.07 13.13
N ARG A 117 13.83 -16.56 13.86
CA ARG A 117 14.69 -17.41 14.71
C ARG A 117 13.91 -18.14 15.79
N ALA A 118 12.91 -17.50 16.42
CA ALA A 118 12.07 -18.17 17.41
C ALA A 118 11.18 -19.24 16.78
N VAL A 119 10.63 -19.00 15.59
CA VAL A 119 9.82 -19.98 14.84
C VAL A 119 10.66 -21.16 14.37
N THR A 120 11.88 -20.93 13.89
CA THR A 120 12.78 -22.04 13.49
C THR A 120 13.26 -22.87 14.67
N HIS A 121 13.32 -22.31 15.89
CA HIS A 121 13.66 -23.08 17.10
C HIS A 121 12.43 -23.75 17.76
N ASN A 122 11.22 -23.26 17.45
CA ASN A 122 9.96 -23.78 17.97
C ASN A 122 9.18 -24.53 16.88
N GLU A 123 9.84 -25.45 16.17
CA GLU A 123 9.15 -26.33 15.24
C GLU A 123 8.13 -27.21 15.99
N ILE A 124 6.85 -26.96 15.71
CA ILE A 124 5.74 -27.80 16.17
C ILE A 124 5.95 -29.19 15.59
N GLN A 125 6.05 -30.19 16.46
CA GLN A 125 6.38 -31.55 16.04
C GLN A 125 5.13 -32.31 15.61
N ALA A 126 5.20 -32.96 14.46
CA ALA A 126 4.17 -33.93 14.08
C ALA A 126 4.41 -35.24 14.86
N LEU A 127 3.47 -35.64 15.72
CA LEU A 127 3.55 -36.86 16.52
C LEU A 127 2.47 -37.87 16.10
N PRO A 128 2.73 -39.19 16.18
CA PRO A 128 1.73 -40.20 15.89
C PRO A 128 0.44 -40.01 16.70
N ARG A 129 -0.71 -40.33 16.10
CA ARG A 129 -2.04 -40.14 16.71
C ARG A 129 -2.14 -40.75 18.11
N ASP A 130 -1.63 -41.96 18.28
CA ASP A 130 -1.68 -42.69 19.56
C ASP A 130 -0.87 -41.97 20.65
N VAL A 131 0.25 -41.34 20.27
CA VAL A 131 1.11 -40.57 21.18
C VAL A 131 0.43 -39.25 21.57
N VAL A 132 -0.18 -38.55 20.60
CA VAL A 132 -0.96 -37.34 20.85
C VAL A 132 -2.14 -37.63 21.77
N GLN A 133 -2.87 -38.72 21.52
CA GLN A 133 -4.01 -39.11 22.34
C GLN A 133 -3.58 -39.49 23.77
N ALA A 134 -2.43 -40.15 23.92
CA ALA A 134 -1.84 -40.41 25.23
C ALA A 134 -1.49 -39.10 25.95
N LEU A 135 -0.82 -38.15 25.29
CA LEU A 135 -0.46 -36.84 25.87
C LEU A 135 -1.70 -36.02 26.29
N GLU A 136 -2.72 -35.98 25.44
CA GLU A 136 -3.99 -35.30 25.73
C GLU A 136 -4.75 -35.99 26.89
N SER A 137 -4.59 -37.31 27.09
CA SER A 137 -5.17 -37.99 28.25
C SER A 137 -4.57 -37.51 29.58
N PHE A 138 -3.24 -37.31 29.65
CA PHE A 138 -2.56 -36.76 30.83
C PHE A 138 -3.02 -35.33 31.11
N LYS A 139 -3.10 -34.50 30.06
CA LYS A 139 -3.58 -33.13 30.17
C LYS A 139 -5.01 -33.04 30.70
N ARG A 140 -5.91 -33.94 30.26
CA ARG A 140 -7.29 -34.02 30.77
C ARG A 140 -7.38 -34.46 32.21
N ASN A 141 -6.44 -35.29 32.66
CA ASN A 141 -6.35 -35.74 34.05
C ASN A 141 -5.71 -34.69 34.98
N GLY A 142 -5.25 -33.55 34.43
CA GLY A 142 -4.61 -32.47 35.18
C GLY A 142 -3.12 -32.72 35.44
N ASP A 143 -2.53 -33.73 34.80
CA ASP A 143 -1.10 -34.01 34.89
C ASP A 143 -0.32 -32.98 34.05
N ASP A 144 0.76 -32.45 34.64
CA ASP A 144 1.68 -31.56 33.95
C ASP A 144 2.79 -32.32 33.22
N LEU A 145 3.55 -31.57 32.43
CA LEU A 145 4.69 -32.05 31.65
C LEU A 145 5.74 -32.76 32.52
N ASP A 146 5.99 -32.23 33.72
CA ASP A 146 6.93 -32.79 34.68
C ASP A 146 6.45 -34.15 35.20
N THR A 147 5.15 -34.30 35.43
CA THR A 147 4.52 -35.56 35.82
C THR A 147 4.67 -36.61 34.72
N VAL A 148 4.40 -36.25 33.46
CA VAL A 148 4.59 -37.16 32.31
C VAL A 148 6.06 -37.59 32.19
N MET A 149 7.00 -36.66 32.30
CA MET A 149 8.44 -36.96 32.27
C MET A 149 8.88 -37.86 33.44
N ARG A 150 8.32 -37.62 34.63
CA ARG A 150 8.57 -38.47 35.80
C ARG A 150 8.11 -39.90 35.55
N TRP A 151 6.93 -40.10 34.95
CA TRP A 151 6.41 -41.43 34.59
C TRP A 151 7.28 -42.14 33.54
N MET A 152 7.88 -41.40 32.61
CA MET A 152 8.80 -41.97 31.61
C MET A 152 10.12 -42.47 32.22
N ILE A 153 10.63 -41.80 33.26
CA ILE A 153 11.95 -42.08 33.87
C ILE A 153 11.86 -43.11 35.00
N LEU A 154 10.70 -43.23 35.67
CA LEU A 154 10.53 -44.17 36.77
C LEU A 154 10.82 -45.62 36.31
N PRO A 155 11.67 -46.36 37.06
CA PRO A 155 11.87 -47.77 36.81
C PRO A 155 10.54 -48.49 37.01
N CYS A 156 10.10 -49.25 36.00
CA CYS A 156 8.88 -50.05 36.06
C CYS A 156 9.06 -51.20 37.05
N ILE A 157 9.10 -50.91 38.35
CA ILE A 157 9.15 -51.92 39.38
C ILE A 157 7.75 -52.53 39.44
N ARG A 158 7.58 -53.67 38.76
CA ARG A 158 6.43 -54.58 38.85
C ARG A 158 5.08 -54.10 38.28
N ASN A 159 5.02 -53.54 37.06
CA ASN A 159 3.77 -53.34 36.29
C ASN A 159 2.62 -52.55 36.99
N GLN A 160 2.78 -52.05 38.22
CA GLN A 160 1.71 -51.44 39.02
C GLN A 160 1.38 -50.00 38.61
N HIS A 161 2.21 -49.40 37.75
CA HIS A 161 2.10 -47.99 37.35
C HIS A 161 2.20 -47.78 35.83
N MET A 162 2.15 -48.84 35.02
CA MET A 162 2.28 -48.73 33.56
C MET A 162 0.90 -48.77 32.92
N THR A 163 0.30 -47.61 32.68
CA THR A 163 -0.92 -47.50 31.90
C THR A 163 -0.60 -47.66 30.40
N PRO A 164 -1.58 -48.03 29.55
CA PRO A 164 -1.40 -48.09 28.10
C PRO A 164 -0.82 -46.80 27.51
N GLU A 165 -1.23 -45.65 28.05
CA GLU A 165 -0.79 -44.32 27.62
C GLU A 165 0.69 -44.07 27.95
N ILE A 166 1.14 -44.45 29.16
CA ILE A 166 2.56 -44.39 29.55
C ILE A 166 3.39 -45.30 28.64
N PHE A 167 2.89 -46.49 28.33
CA PHE A 167 3.58 -47.44 27.47
C PHE A 167 3.75 -46.91 26.04
N THR A 168 2.71 -46.30 25.48
CA THR A 168 2.74 -45.67 24.14
C THR A 168 3.76 -44.53 24.07
N ILE A 169 3.74 -43.62 25.04
CA ILE A 169 4.69 -42.49 25.09
C ILE A 169 6.12 -43.00 25.26
N ARG A 170 6.34 -43.97 26.17
CA ARG A 170 7.66 -44.52 26.45
C ARG A 170 8.26 -45.25 25.26
N ASN A 171 7.48 -46.07 24.57
CA ASN A 171 7.95 -46.78 23.37
C ASN A 171 8.32 -45.80 22.26
N PHE A 172 7.50 -44.77 22.04
CA PHE A 172 7.82 -43.72 21.08
C PHE A 172 9.10 -42.98 21.48
N ALA A 173 9.29 -42.68 22.76
CA ALA A 173 10.47 -41.98 23.27
C ALA A 173 11.79 -42.75 23.12
N LEU A 174 11.76 -44.09 23.04
CA LEU A 174 12.97 -44.90 22.85
C LEU A 174 13.70 -44.58 21.54
N GLU A 175 12.95 -44.30 20.48
CA GLU A 175 13.48 -44.02 19.15
C GLU A 175 13.35 -42.53 18.78
N ASN A 176 12.36 -41.83 19.34
CA ASN A 176 12.00 -40.46 18.97
C ASN A 176 11.96 -39.52 20.19
N GLY A 177 12.75 -39.80 21.23
CA GLY A 177 12.72 -39.05 22.50
C GLY A 177 12.91 -37.54 22.35
N TRP A 178 13.82 -37.10 21.47
CA TRP A 178 14.03 -35.67 21.21
C TRP A 178 12.82 -35.02 20.52
N LYS A 179 12.20 -35.72 19.57
CA LYS A 179 10.99 -35.29 18.87
C LYS A 179 9.80 -35.17 19.83
N LEU A 180 9.65 -36.12 20.74
CA LEU A 180 8.65 -36.08 21.79
C LEU A 180 8.86 -34.89 22.74
N ILE A 181 10.08 -34.69 23.24
CA ILE A 181 10.40 -33.57 24.15
C ILE A 181 10.13 -32.23 23.47
N ASN A 182 10.57 -32.05 22.22
CA ASN A 182 10.28 -30.83 21.45
C ASN A 182 8.78 -30.65 21.21
N GLY A 183 8.04 -31.72 20.93
CA GLY A 183 6.59 -31.66 20.79
C GLY A 183 5.89 -31.25 22.09
N MET A 184 6.34 -31.75 23.24
CA MET A 184 5.74 -31.37 24.52
C MET A 184 6.08 -29.92 24.91
N ILE A 185 7.29 -29.43 24.64
CA ILE A 185 7.72 -28.06 24.98
C ILE A 185 7.17 -27.01 24.00
N ASN A 186 7.27 -27.28 22.69
CA ASN A 186 6.96 -26.31 21.63
C ASN A 186 5.56 -26.51 21.01
N GLY A 187 4.86 -27.58 21.39
CA GLY A 187 3.57 -27.96 20.82
C GLY A 187 3.68 -29.07 19.78
N TYR A 188 2.61 -29.83 19.62
CA TYR A 188 2.53 -30.96 18.70
C TYR A 188 1.27 -30.92 17.84
N VAL A 189 1.35 -31.54 16.67
CA VAL A 189 0.22 -31.84 15.79
C VAL A 189 0.16 -33.33 15.52
N VAL A 190 -1.02 -33.87 15.22
CA VAL A 190 -1.16 -35.27 14.83
C VAL A 190 -0.50 -35.46 13.46
N GLU A 191 0.40 -36.43 13.33
CA GLU A 191 0.94 -36.85 12.04
C GLU A 191 -0.23 -37.16 11.10
N PRO A 192 -0.27 -36.54 9.90
CA PRO A 192 -1.29 -36.85 8.93
C PRO A 192 -1.11 -38.33 8.57
N GLN A 193 -2.05 -39.17 9.03
CA GLN A 193 -2.20 -40.49 8.45
C GLN A 193 -2.52 -40.23 6.98
N LEU A 194 -1.71 -40.80 6.08
CA LEU A 194 -2.08 -40.95 4.68
C LEU A 194 -3.26 -41.92 4.62
N GLU A 195 -4.42 -41.50 5.14
CA GLU A 195 -5.69 -42.08 4.76
C GLU A 195 -5.79 -41.85 3.26
N ASP A 196 -5.97 -42.95 2.54
CA ASP A 196 -6.07 -43.01 1.09
C ASP A 196 -6.84 -41.78 0.57
N PRO A 197 -6.17 -40.81 -0.09
CA PRO A 197 -6.78 -39.56 -0.51
C PRO A 197 -8.01 -39.76 -1.41
N SER A 198 -8.12 -40.96 -2.00
CA SER A 198 -9.29 -41.50 -2.67
C SER A 198 -10.58 -41.34 -1.85
N GLY A 199 -10.53 -41.67 -0.55
CA GLY A 199 -11.68 -41.68 0.34
C GLY A 199 -12.24 -40.30 0.65
N ILE A 200 -11.43 -39.24 0.58
CA ILE A 200 -11.90 -37.86 0.82
C ILE A 200 -12.87 -37.43 -0.27
N ALA A 201 -12.57 -37.77 -1.53
CA ALA A 201 -13.44 -37.50 -2.66
C ALA A 201 -14.77 -38.27 -2.53
N GLU A 202 -14.73 -39.55 -2.15
CA GLU A 202 -15.93 -40.35 -1.91
C GLU A 202 -16.76 -39.83 -0.72
N THR A 203 -16.10 -39.40 0.36
CA THR A 203 -16.78 -38.87 1.56
C THR A 203 -17.49 -37.54 1.27
N VAL A 204 -16.88 -36.67 0.48
CA VAL A 204 -17.50 -35.41 0.04
C VAL A 204 -18.71 -35.67 -0.87
N LEU A 205 -18.62 -36.63 -1.78
CA LEU A 205 -19.74 -37.08 -2.62
C LEU A 205 -20.89 -37.64 -1.79
N GLN A 206 -20.58 -38.45 -0.78
CA GLN A 206 -21.58 -39.10 0.07
C GLN A 206 -22.28 -38.08 0.98
N TRP A 207 -21.52 -37.20 1.64
CA TRP A 207 -22.08 -36.13 2.47
C TRP A 207 -22.99 -35.21 1.66
N TRP A 208 -22.63 -34.92 0.41
CA TRP A 208 -23.43 -34.08 -0.48
C TRP A 208 -24.71 -34.79 -0.96
N LYS A 209 -24.66 -36.09 -1.27
CA LYS A 209 -25.89 -36.86 -1.58
C LYS A 209 -26.87 -36.92 -0.41
N GLU A 210 -26.36 -36.84 0.81
CA GLU A 210 -27.16 -36.81 2.03
C GLU A 210 -27.77 -35.43 2.35
N HIS A 211 -27.24 -34.36 1.75
CA HIS A 211 -27.70 -32.98 1.95
C HIS A 211 -28.24 -32.43 0.63
N ASP A 212 -29.56 -32.25 0.54
CA ASP A 212 -30.33 -31.84 -0.65
C ASP A 212 -29.95 -30.42 -1.14
N ILE A 213 -28.75 -30.29 -1.69
CA ILE A 213 -28.14 -29.04 -2.13
C ILE A 213 -28.45 -28.87 -3.61
N ASP A 214 -29.04 -27.72 -3.95
CA ASP A 214 -29.59 -27.37 -5.26
C ASP A 214 -28.50 -27.02 -6.31
N ALA A 215 -27.46 -27.86 -6.41
CA ALA A 215 -26.41 -27.75 -7.43
C ALA A 215 -26.47 -28.94 -8.40
N LYS A 216 -26.12 -28.70 -9.67
CA LYS A 216 -26.17 -29.74 -10.69
C LYS A 216 -25.10 -30.80 -10.44
N GLU A 217 -25.48 -32.07 -10.45
CA GLU A 217 -24.61 -33.24 -10.22
C GLU A 217 -23.32 -33.19 -11.08
N SER A 218 -23.40 -32.63 -12.29
CA SER A 218 -22.25 -32.43 -13.19
C SER A 218 -21.16 -31.49 -12.68
N ASP A 219 -21.51 -30.53 -11.82
CA ASP A 219 -20.54 -29.59 -11.25
C ASP A 219 -19.83 -30.21 -10.02
N LEU A 220 -20.49 -31.17 -9.36
CA LEU A 220 -19.92 -31.96 -8.28
C LEU A 220 -18.89 -32.96 -8.81
N GLU A 221 -19.21 -33.69 -9.89
CA GLU A 221 -18.27 -34.61 -10.53
C GLU A 221 -16.99 -33.89 -10.97
N LYS A 222 -17.11 -32.67 -11.53
CA LYS A 222 -15.96 -31.83 -11.89
C LYS A 222 -15.14 -31.38 -10.68
N LEU A 223 -15.78 -31.10 -9.55
CA LEU A 223 -15.11 -30.72 -8.30
C LEU A 223 -14.31 -31.92 -7.76
N VAL A 224 -14.93 -33.10 -7.77
CA VAL A 224 -14.33 -34.36 -7.34
C VAL A 224 -13.14 -34.73 -8.22
N ASP A 225 -13.28 -34.63 -9.54
CA ASP A 225 -12.19 -34.90 -10.49
C ASP A 225 -11.04 -33.90 -10.33
N ARG A 226 -11.35 -32.62 -10.04
CA ARG A 226 -10.33 -31.61 -9.71
C ARG A 226 -9.61 -31.91 -8.40
N LEU A 227 -10.33 -32.36 -7.37
CA LEU A 227 -9.74 -32.76 -6.09
C LEU A 227 -8.85 -33.98 -6.27
N ARG A 228 -9.29 -35.01 -7.01
CA ARG A 228 -8.49 -36.18 -7.37
C ARG A 228 -7.23 -35.79 -8.14
N GLY A 229 -7.34 -34.87 -9.10
CA GLY A 229 -6.20 -34.33 -9.85
C GLY A 229 -5.17 -33.62 -8.96
N HIS A 230 -5.63 -32.71 -8.10
CA HIS A 230 -4.74 -31.98 -7.18
C HIS A 230 -4.04 -32.88 -6.15
N ILE A 231 -4.72 -33.93 -5.71
CA ILE A 231 -4.18 -34.96 -4.82
C ILE A 231 -3.10 -35.76 -5.55
N ALA A 232 -3.35 -36.20 -6.78
CA ALA A 232 -2.39 -36.96 -7.57
C ALA A 232 -1.13 -36.14 -7.87
N GLU A 233 -1.27 -34.86 -8.22
CA GLU A 233 -0.15 -33.94 -8.45
C GLU A 233 0.72 -33.76 -7.19
N ARG A 234 0.11 -33.61 -6.01
CA ARG A 234 0.85 -33.53 -4.74
C ARG A 234 1.57 -34.83 -4.40
N HIS A 235 1.04 -35.99 -4.76
CA HIS A 235 1.72 -37.27 -4.57
C HIS A 235 2.94 -37.45 -5.50
N THR A 236 2.91 -36.94 -6.72
CA THR A 236 4.06 -37.00 -7.65
C THR A 236 5.19 -36.03 -7.31
N THR A 237 4.94 -35.00 -6.49
CA THR A 237 5.94 -33.96 -6.16
C THR A 237 6.75 -34.28 -4.89
N VAL A 238 6.50 -35.44 -4.26
CA VAL A 238 7.14 -35.86 -2.99
C VAL A 238 8.09 -37.06 -3.17
N GLN A 239 8.52 -37.36 -4.41
CA GLN A 239 9.66 -38.25 -4.68
C GLN A 239 10.91 -37.44 -5.01
#